data_AF-A0A9W6BX48-F1
#
_entry.id   AF-A0A9W6BX48-F1
#
_cell.length_a   1.000
_cell.length_b   1.000
_cell.length_c   1.000
_cell.angle_alpha   90.00
_cell.angle_beta   90.00
_cell.angle_gamma   90.00
#
_symmetry.space_group_name_H-M   'P 1'
#
loop_
_entity.id
_entity.type
_entity.pdbx_description
1 polymer ?
#
loop_
_entity_poly.entity_id
_entity_poly.type
_entity_poly.pdbx_seq_one_letter_code
_entity_poly.pdbx_strand_id
1 'polypeptide(L)'
;MGNPINDLEATKIDLSHQEMDRLVTELENIWNAFAVGPEGEPTGVEWLPVAGIADALREDLGYEDMPEFEDALGGTFNDFLDKLPRIVKKETDGKFYFQILPEPPREQWKATRQTLTIQSRNDLWRVCLKSPHARVEIPELEFEISADGKKHIDSIYNHIAQAIFNLGNYVSSTRASMPPDTAARIMETVEQLNVLLDVEKPWTWIVHDPAGISVLKPADGVLLDEL
;
A
#
# COMPACT_ATOMS: atom_id res chain seq x y z
N MET A 1 12.95 -10.94 31.45
CA MET A 1 12.36 -11.67 30.32
C MET A 1 11.73 -10.60 29.44
N GLY A 2 12.33 -10.33 28.28
CA GLY A 2 11.82 -9.32 27.36
C GLY A 2 10.44 -9.74 26.86
N ASN A 3 9.49 -8.81 26.86
CA ASN A 3 8.26 -8.98 26.09
C ASN A 3 8.66 -9.26 24.64
N PRO A 4 8.10 -10.29 23.98
CA PRO A 4 8.20 -10.35 22.54
C PRO A 4 7.53 -9.08 22.01
N ILE A 5 8.32 -8.23 21.36
CA ILE A 5 7.79 -7.11 20.57
C ILE A 5 6.89 -7.79 19.54
N ASN A 6 5.61 -7.46 19.57
CA ASN A 6 4.64 -7.99 18.64
C ASN A 6 5.08 -7.48 17.25
N ASP A 7 5.60 -8.35 16.37
CA ASP A 7 6.05 -8.02 14.99
C ASP A 7 5.02 -7.16 14.22
N LEU A 8 3.78 -7.25 14.65
CA LEU A 8 2.59 -6.58 14.20
C LEU A 8 2.47 -5.11 14.64
N GLU A 9 2.90 -4.73 15.85
CA GLU A 9 2.95 -3.31 16.27
C GLU A 9 4.03 -2.52 15.52
N ALA A 10 5.11 -3.18 15.11
CA ALA A 10 6.16 -2.58 14.29
C ALA A 10 5.67 -2.21 12.88
N THR A 11 4.53 -2.72 12.43
CA THR A 11 3.97 -2.42 11.08
C THR A 11 3.06 -1.21 11.03
N LYS A 12 2.73 -0.60 12.18
CA LYS A 12 1.88 0.58 12.22
C LYS A 12 2.62 1.78 11.63
N ILE A 13 2.18 2.23 10.46
CA ILE A 13 2.62 3.48 9.85
C ILE A 13 1.60 4.54 10.26
N ASP A 14 2.03 5.61 10.93
CA ASP A 14 1.14 6.69 11.40
C ASP A 14 0.96 7.81 10.36
N LEU A 15 1.47 7.61 9.13
CA LEU A 15 1.28 8.54 8.02
C LEU A 15 -0.19 8.61 7.60
N SER A 16 -0.65 9.82 7.26
CA SER A 16 -1.91 9.96 6.53
C SER A 16 -1.78 9.33 5.14
N HIS A 17 -2.90 8.89 4.55
CA HIS A 17 -2.93 8.35 3.18
C HIS A 17 -2.30 9.30 2.16
N GLN A 18 -2.48 10.62 2.32
CA GLN A 18 -1.88 11.61 1.43
C GLN A 18 -0.36 11.68 1.57
N GLU A 19 0.16 11.54 2.78
CA GLU A 19 1.60 11.51 3.03
C GLU A 19 2.22 10.20 2.52
N MET A 20 1.54 9.07 2.71
CA MET A 20 1.98 7.78 2.18
C MET A 20 2.06 7.79 0.64
N ASP A 21 1.02 8.29 -0.04
CA ASP A 21 0.99 8.39 -1.50
C ASP A 21 2.09 9.34 -2.02
N ARG A 22 2.30 10.48 -1.35
CA ARG A 22 3.41 11.40 -1.67
C ARG A 22 4.76 10.75 -1.46
N LEU A 23 4.99 10.10 -0.33
CA LEU A 23 6.27 9.47 -0.02
C LEU A 23 6.61 8.38 -1.03
N VAL A 24 5.65 7.51 -1.34
CA VAL A 24 5.84 6.45 -2.34
C VAL A 24 6.11 7.05 -3.72
N THR A 25 5.35 8.08 -4.11
CA THR A 25 5.55 8.80 -5.37
C THR A 25 6.94 9.41 -5.46
N GLU A 26 7.38 10.12 -4.42
CA GLU A 26 8.70 10.74 -4.39
C GLU A 26 9.83 9.72 -4.36
N LEU A 27 9.67 8.62 -3.63
CA LEU A 27 10.62 7.51 -3.64
C LEU A 27 10.78 6.93 -5.06
N GLU A 28 9.68 6.78 -5.80
CA GLU A 28 9.71 6.34 -7.20
C GLU A 28 10.29 7.40 -8.14
N ASN A 29 9.99 8.68 -7.93
CA ASN A 29 10.55 9.78 -8.71
C ASN A 29 12.07 9.82 -8.56
N ILE A 30 12.57 9.74 -7.33
CA ILE A 30 13.99 9.64 -7.02
C ILE A 30 14.58 8.40 -7.69
N TRP A 31 13.95 7.23 -7.53
CA TRP A 31 14.41 6.00 -8.17
C TRP A 31 14.55 6.16 -9.68
N ASN A 32 13.51 6.67 -10.35
CA ASN A 32 13.50 6.87 -11.79
C ASN A 32 14.54 7.91 -12.21
N ALA A 33 14.72 9.01 -11.48
CA ALA A 33 15.69 10.04 -11.81
C ALA A 33 17.15 9.54 -11.82
N PHE A 34 17.46 8.55 -10.98
CA PHE A 34 18.82 8.00 -10.91
C PHE A 34 19.00 6.71 -11.70
N ALA A 35 18.00 5.80 -11.72
CA ALA A 35 18.11 4.48 -12.32
C ALA A 35 17.61 4.42 -13.78
N VAL A 36 16.81 5.41 -14.20
CA VAL A 36 16.18 5.46 -15.53
C VAL A 36 16.59 6.76 -16.24
N GLY A 37 17.13 6.62 -17.44
CA GLY A 37 17.54 7.72 -18.31
C GLY A 37 16.34 8.44 -18.93
N PRO A 38 16.59 9.59 -19.60
CA PRO A 38 15.54 10.43 -20.17
C PRO A 38 14.69 9.75 -21.25
N GLU A 39 15.16 8.66 -21.87
CA GLU A 39 14.41 7.88 -22.86
C GLU A 39 13.86 6.55 -22.30
N GLY A 40 13.93 6.36 -20.97
CA GLY A 40 13.47 5.13 -20.30
C GLY A 40 14.53 4.01 -20.24
N GLU A 41 15.77 4.29 -20.63
CA GLU A 41 16.87 3.33 -20.60
C GLU A 41 17.51 3.20 -19.21
N PRO A 42 18.00 2.03 -18.79
CA PRO A 42 18.71 1.92 -17.51
C PRO A 42 20.00 2.74 -17.52
N THR A 43 20.23 3.59 -16.51
CA THR A 43 21.46 4.39 -16.37
C THR A 43 22.68 3.56 -15.95
N GLY A 44 22.45 2.31 -15.54
CA GLY A 44 23.45 1.44 -14.89
C GLY A 44 23.53 1.61 -13.38
N VAL A 45 22.78 2.55 -12.80
CA VAL A 45 22.63 2.66 -11.34
C VAL A 45 21.60 1.63 -10.86
N GLU A 46 22.07 0.57 -10.23
CA GLU A 46 21.21 -0.50 -9.73
C GLU A 46 20.87 -0.37 -8.24
N TRP A 47 21.59 0.47 -7.49
CA TRP A 47 21.51 0.56 -6.03
C TRP A 47 21.62 2.00 -5.56
N LEU A 48 20.66 2.46 -4.77
CA LEU A 48 20.66 3.79 -4.18
C LEU A 48 20.98 3.73 -2.67
N PRO A 49 21.77 4.67 -2.13
CA PRO A 49 22.12 4.70 -0.72
C PRO A 49 20.90 5.12 0.12
N VAL A 50 20.49 4.27 1.08
CA VAL A 50 19.31 4.50 1.93
C VAL A 50 19.39 5.84 2.66
N ALA A 51 20.55 6.15 3.26
CA ALA A 51 20.73 7.39 4.02
C ALA A 51 20.59 8.66 3.17
N GLY A 52 21.08 8.63 1.93
CA GLY A 52 20.99 9.79 1.02
C GLY A 52 19.56 10.00 0.53
N ILE A 53 18.83 8.92 0.26
CA ILE A 53 17.43 9.01 -0.16
C ILE A 53 16.51 9.40 1.00
N ALA A 54 16.80 8.92 2.21
CA ALA A 54 16.06 9.31 3.40
C ALA A 54 16.11 10.83 3.64
N ASP A 55 17.31 11.42 3.53
CA ASP A 55 17.49 12.86 3.69
C ASP A 55 16.79 13.66 2.58
N ALA A 56 16.91 13.20 1.32
CA ALA A 56 16.21 13.82 0.20
C ALA A 56 14.67 13.79 0.35
N LEU A 57 14.11 12.65 0.78
CA LEU A 57 12.66 12.52 1.04
C LEU A 57 12.22 13.37 2.23
N ARG A 58 13.01 13.41 3.30
CA ARG A 58 12.75 14.26 4.46
C ARG A 58 12.64 15.74 4.05
N GLU A 59 13.60 16.21 3.25
CA GLU A 59 13.61 17.59 2.76
C GLU A 59 12.44 17.89 1.82
N ASP A 60 12.12 16.99 0.89
CA ASP A 60 11.04 17.19 -0.10
C ASP A 60 9.65 17.18 0.55
N LEU A 61 9.44 16.26 1.50
CA LEU A 61 8.19 16.15 2.26
C LEU A 61 8.06 17.23 3.35
N GLY A 62 9.12 17.99 3.63
CA GLY A 62 9.11 19.15 4.50
C GLY A 62 9.25 18.86 5.99
N TYR A 63 9.85 17.72 6.38
CA TYR A 63 10.14 17.39 7.77
C TYR A 63 11.38 18.15 8.28
N GLU A 64 11.30 18.70 9.49
CA GLU A 64 12.34 19.55 10.09
C GLU A 64 13.63 18.79 10.33
N ASP A 65 13.54 17.55 10.84
CA ASP A 65 14.69 16.69 11.12
C ASP A 65 14.39 15.18 10.92
N MET A 66 15.45 14.37 10.93
CA MET A 66 15.34 12.92 10.70
C MET A 66 14.50 12.21 11.77
N PRO A 67 14.61 12.55 13.07
CA PRO A 67 13.70 12.04 14.10
C PRO A 67 12.22 12.27 13.80
N GLU A 68 11.80 13.47 13.36
CA GLU A 68 10.41 13.74 12.99
C GLU A 68 9.95 12.85 11.84
N PHE A 69 10.78 12.71 10.81
CA PHE A 69 10.49 11.83 9.68
C PHE A 69 10.37 10.35 10.08
N GLU A 70 11.28 9.85 10.92
CA GLU A 70 11.22 8.46 11.41
C GLU A 70 10.04 8.21 12.36
N ASP A 71 9.64 9.20 13.16
CA ASP A 71 8.42 9.10 13.97
C ASP A 71 7.18 8.97 13.10
N ALA A 72 7.07 9.77 12.03
CA ALA A 72 5.98 9.70 11.07
C ALA A 72 5.89 8.33 10.37
N LEU A 73 7.04 7.71 10.06
CA LEU A 73 7.13 6.37 9.47
C LEU A 73 6.80 5.24 10.47
N GLY A 74 6.70 5.54 11.77
CA GLY A 74 6.59 4.54 12.82
C GLY A 74 7.88 3.73 13.02
N GLY A 75 9.05 4.27 12.67
CA GLY A 75 10.34 3.60 12.74
C GLY A 75 11.38 4.18 11.78
N THR A 76 12.56 3.55 11.72
CA THR A 76 13.61 4.03 10.81
C THR A 76 13.19 3.92 9.35
N PHE A 77 13.68 4.80 8.48
CA PHE A 77 13.42 4.68 7.03
C PHE A 77 13.87 3.33 6.47
N ASN A 78 14.91 2.74 7.04
CA ASN A 78 15.36 1.41 6.68
C ASN A 78 14.26 0.35 6.96
N ASP A 79 13.61 0.40 8.11
CA ASP A 79 12.50 -0.50 8.46
C ASP A 79 11.27 -0.26 7.55
N PHE A 80 10.98 1.00 7.24
CA PHE A 80 9.91 1.34 6.29
C PHE A 80 10.14 0.68 4.90
N LEU A 81 11.38 0.69 4.40
CA LEU A 81 11.71 0.02 3.13
C LEU A 81 11.49 -1.50 3.15
N ASP A 82 11.59 -2.17 4.31
CA ASP A 82 11.28 -3.61 4.43
C ASP A 82 9.78 -3.90 4.29
N LYS A 83 8.94 -2.94 4.68
CA LYS A 83 7.47 -3.02 4.57
C LYS A 83 7.01 -2.83 3.14
N LEU A 84 7.76 -2.07 2.35
CA LEU A 84 7.43 -1.82 0.95
C LEU A 84 7.68 -3.07 0.10
N PRO A 85 6.69 -3.51 -0.68
CA PRO A 85 6.88 -4.62 -1.58
C PRO A 85 7.78 -4.24 -2.75
N ARG A 86 8.47 -5.24 -3.29
CA ARG A 86 9.39 -5.11 -4.44
C ARG A 86 10.60 -4.20 -4.20
N ILE A 87 10.90 -3.90 -2.94
CA ILE A 87 12.17 -3.30 -2.54
C ILE A 87 13.10 -4.41 -2.05
N VAL A 88 14.32 -4.42 -2.57
CA VAL A 88 15.41 -5.28 -2.08
C VAL A 88 16.46 -4.39 -1.46
N LYS A 89 16.99 -4.81 -0.31
CA LYS A 89 18.07 -4.11 0.37
C LYS A 89 19.32 -4.96 0.42
N LYS A 90 20.47 -4.28 0.47
CA LYS A 90 21.76 -4.88 0.78
C LYS A 90 22.55 -3.96 1.70
N GLU A 91 23.42 -4.57 2.50
CA GLU A 91 24.40 -3.86 3.29
C GLU A 91 25.79 -4.02 2.64
N THR A 92 26.55 -2.94 2.59
CA THR A 92 27.94 -2.94 2.09
C THR A 92 28.73 -1.91 2.90
N ASP A 93 29.83 -2.34 3.54
CA ASP A 93 30.68 -1.49 4.39
C ASP A 93 29.89 -0.70 5.46
N GLY A 94 28.91 -1.34 6.10
CA GLY A 94 28.06 -0.71 7.13
C GLY A 94 27.08 0.35 6.59
N LYS A 95 26.92 0.44 5.27
CA LYS A 95 25.93 1.31 4.61
C LYS A 95 24.85 0.47 3.95
N PHE A 96 23.60 0.92 4.08
CA PHE A 96 22.46 0.29 3.44
C PHE A 96 22.20 0.89 2.06
N TYR A 97 21.89 0.01 1.12
CA TYR A 97 21.47 0.36 -0.23
C TYR A 97 20.17 -0.38 -0.55
N PHE A 98 19.32 0.23 -1.37
CA PHE A 98 18.09 -0.39 -1.85
C PHE A 98 17.98 -0.36 -3.37
N GLN A 99 17.17 -1.28 -3.89
CA GLN A 99 16.79 -1.41 -5.29
C GLN A 99 15.29 -1.61 -5.36
N ILE A 100 14.59 -0.86 -6.22
CA ILE A 100 13.20 -1.13 -6.57
C ILE A 100 13.19 -2.09 -7.76
N LEU A 101 12.58 -3.26 -7.58
CA LEU A 101 12.50 -4.26 -8.64
C LEU A 101 11.55 -3.78 -9.74
N PRO A 102 11.99 -3.71 -11.01
CA PRO A 102 11.18 -3.22 -12.12
C PRO A 102 10.00 -4.15 -12.37
N GLU A 103 8.87 -3.61 -12.83
CA GLU A 103 7.70 -4.41 -13.15
C GLU A 103 8.03 -5.51 -14.20
N PRO A 104 7.56 -6.75 -13.99
CA PRO A 104 7.83 -7.80 -14.96
C PRO A 104 7.16 -7.42 -16.29
N PRO A 105 7.81 -7.70 -17.43
CA PRO A 105 7.21 -7.48 -18.73
C PRO A 105 5.93 -8.32 -18.86
N ARG A 106 5.00 -7.88 -19.71
CA ARG A 106 3.68 -8.52 -19.89
C ARG A 106 3.76 -10.02 -20.19
N GLU A 107 4.82 -10.46 -20.87
CA GLU A 107 5.06 -11.86 -21.20
C GLU A 107 5.36 -12.75 -19.98
N GLN A 108 5.77 -12.14 -18.87
CA GLN A 108 6.08 -12.81 -17.60
C GLN A 108 4.98 -12.63 -16.56
N TRP A 109 3.86 -11.99 -16.90
CA TRP A 109 2.74 -11.83 -16.00
C TRP A 109 2.16 -13.19 -15.63
N LYS A 110 1.97 -13.37 -14.33
CA LYS A 110 1.32 -14.53 -13.76
C LYS A 110 0.11 -14.06 -13.00
N ALA A 111 -1.07 -14.51 -13.39
CA ALA A 111 -2.27 -14.15 -12.67
C ALA A 111 -2.19 -14.74 -11.26
N THR A 112 -2.47 -13.92 -10.26
CA THR A 112 -2.43 -14.34 -8.85
C THR A 112 -3.72 -13.96 -8.16
N ARG A 113 -4.07 -14.75 -7.16
CA ARG A 113 -5.09 -14.44 -6.17
C ARG A 113 -4.45 -14.52 -4.79
N GLN A 114 -4.45 -13.41 -4.07
CA GLN A 114 -4.04 -13.36 -2.67
C GLN A 114 -5.26 -13.25 -1.78
N THR A 115 -5.43 -14.19 -0.86
CA THR A 115 -6.55 -14.22 0.09
C THR A 115 -6.00 -14.06 1.50
N LEU A 116 -6.50 -13.09 2.24
CA LEU A 116 -6.16 -12.85 3.64
C LEU A 116 -7.45 -12.76 4.47
N THR A 117 -7.53 -13.54 5.54
CA THR A 117 -8.60 -13.40 6.53
C THR A 117 -8.19 -12.36 7.58
N ILE A 118 -8.93 -11.27 7.66
CA ILE A 118 -8.76 -10.22 8.67
C ILE A 118 -9.44 -10.70 9.96
N GLN A 119 -8.66 -10.96 11.00
CA GLN A 119 -9.17 -11.49 12.27
C GLN A 119 -9.04 -10.50 13.42
N SER A 120 -8.17 -9.50 13.27
CA SER A 120 -7.91 -8.48 14.27
C SER A 120 -7.75 -7.11 13.63
N ARG A 121 -7.91 -6.04 14.41
CA ARG A 121 -7.60 -4.68 13.96
C ARG A 121 -6.16 -4.51 13.52
N ASN A 122 -5.24 -5.36 14.01
CA ASN A 122 -3.86 -5.29 13.57
C ASN A 122 -3.71 -5.70 12.11
N ASP A 123 -4.52 -6.63 11.61
CA ASP A 123 -4.45 -7.06 10.22
C ASP A 123 -4.79 -5.92 9.24
N LEU A 124 -5.56 -4.92 9.69
CA LEU A 124 -5.89 -3.73 8.88
C LEU A 124 -4.66 -2.87 8.57
N TRP A 125 -3.62 -2.92 9.40
CA TRP A 125 -2.38 -2.14 9.21
C TRP A 125 -1.37 -2.81 8.29
N ARG A 126 -1.68 -4.00 7.76
CA ARG A 126 -0.86 -4.66 6.74
C ARG A 126 -0.83 -3.81 5.47
N VAL A 127 0.36 -3.65 4.91
CA VAL A 127 0.58 -2.92 3.65
C VAL A 127 0.14 -3.78 2.48
N CYS A 128 -0.73 -3.24 1.65
CA CYS A 128 -1.19 -3.81 0.40
C CYS A 128 -0.71 -2.93 -0.76
N LEU A 129 0.19 -3.47 -1.58
CA LEU A 129 0.40 -2.95 -2.94
C LEU A 129 -0.67 -3.55 -3.84
N LYS A 130 -1.56 -2.70 -4.31
CA LYS A 130 -2.54 -3.00 -5.37
C LYS A 130 -1.95 -2.54 -6.70
N SER A 131 -1.79 -3.48 -7.64
CA SER A 131 -1.29 -3.16 -8.98
C SER A 131 -2.31 -2.33 -9.79
N PRO A 132 -1.88 -1.66 -10.87
CA PRO A 132 -2.76 -0.97 -11.81
C PRO A 132 -3.88 -1.83 -12.39
N HIS A 133 -3.65 -3.15 -12.48
CA HIS A 133 -4.55 -4.12 -13.10
C HIS A 133 -5.31 -4.97 -12.10
N ALA A 134 -4.97 -4.84 -10.81
CA ALA A 134 -5.59 -5.61 -9.75
C ALA A 134 -6.94 -5.03 -9.34
N ARG A 135 -7.82 -5.92 -8.90
CA ARG A 135 -9.04 -5.58 -8.18
C ARG A 135 -9.03 -6.24 -6.80
N VAL A 136 -9.71 -5.63 -5.85
CA VAL A 136 -9.87 -6.16 -4.51
C VAL A 136 -11.32 -6.52 -4.29
N GLU A 137 -11.59 -7.68 -3.72
CA GLU A 137 -12.92 -8.19 -3.40
C GLU A 137 -13.05 -8.42 -1.88
N ILE A 138 -14.19 -8.02 -1.34
CA ILE A 138 -14.64 -8.34 0.02
C ILE A 138 -15.95 -9.13 -0.11
N PRO A 139 -15.89 -10.47 -0.12
CA PRO A 139 -17.03 -11.31 -0.47
C PRO A 139 -18.19 -11.20 0.55
N GLU A 140 -17.89 -10.92 1.82
CA GLU A 140 -18.91 -10.78 2.87
C GLU A 140 -19.85 -9.58 2.65
N LEU A 141 -19.42 -8.58 1.88
CA LEU A 141 -20.23 -7.40 1.52
C LEU A 141 -20.62 -7.39 0.03
N GLU A 142 -20.25 -8.42 -0.73
CA GLU A 142 -20.35 -8.43 -2.21
C GLU A 142 -19.75 -7.14 -2.82
N PHE A 143 -18.65 -6.66 -2.23
CA PHE A 143 -18.04 -5.39 -2.56
C PHE A 143 -16.72 -5.57 -3.31
N GLU A 144 -16.46 -4.70 -4.30
CA GLU A 144 -15.23 -4.73 -5.09
C GLU A 144 -14.64 -3.32 -5.27
N ILE A 145 -13.33 -3.22 -5.09
CA ILE A 145 -12.51 -2.09 -5.54
C ILE A 145 -11.88 -2.48 -6.89
N SER A 146 -12.44 -1.97 -7.98
CA SER A 146 -12.00 -2.31 -9.33
C SER A 146 -10.61 -1.73 -9.68
N ALA A 147 -10.04 -2.21 -10.79
CA ALA A 147 -8.81 -1.66 -11.35
C ALA A 147 -9.01 -0.22 -11.87
N ASP A 148 -8.16 0.71 -11.42
CA ASP A 148 -8.21 2.12 -11.82
C ASP A 148 -7.00 2.56 -12.67
N GLY A 149 -6.10 1.61 -12.99
CA GLY A 149 -4.93 1.88 -13.82
C GLY A 149 -3.78 2.57 -13.07
N LYS A 150 -3.88 2.74 -11.75
CA LYS A 150 -2.79 3.25 -10.90
C LYS A 150 -2.36 2.22 -9.88
N LYS A 151 -1.09 2.32 -9.50
CA LYS A 151 -0.52 1.54 -8.40
C LYS A 151 -0.83 2.26 -7.10
N HIS A 152 -1.31 1.53 -6.10
CA HIS A 152 -1.59 2.05 -4.77
C HIS A 152 -0.84 1.22 -3.74
N ILE A 153 -0.06 1.86 -2.87
CA ILE A 153 0.64 1.19 -1.76
C ILE A 153 0.18 1.81 -0.46
N ASP A 154 -0.67 1.11 0.28
CA ASP A 154 -1.17 1.58 1.56
C ASP A 154 -1.66 0.42 2.43
N SER A 155 -1.98 0.69 3.69
CA SER A 155 -2.64 -0.22 4.60
C SER A 155 -4.02 -0.65 4.09
N ILE A 156 -4.43 -1.88 4.41
CA ILE A 156 -5.80 -2.37 4.14
C ILE A 156 -6.85 -1.41 4.71
N TYR A 157 -6.60 -0.87 5.91
CA TYR A 157 -7.42 0.17 6.52
C TYR A 157 -7.65 1.35 5.57
N ASN A 158 -6.56 1.92 5.03
CA ASN A 158 -6.63 3.11 4.18
C ASN A 158 -7.26 2.82 2.82
N HIS A 159 -7.08 1.64 2.24
CA HIS A 159 -7.83 1.24 1.03
C HIS A 159 -9.34 1.25 1.27
N ILE A 160 -9.80 0.76 2.43
CA ILE A 160 -11.22 0.79 2.81
C ILE A 160 -11.68 2.20 3.11
N ALA A 161 -10.90 2.98 3.87
CA ALA A 161 -11.20 4.37 4.19
C ALA A 161 -11.34 5.23 2.93
N GLN A 162 -10.49 5.00 1.93
CA GLN A 162 -10.57 5.68 0.63
C GLN A 162 -11.82 5.26 -0.15
N ALA A 163 -12.20 3.97 -0.11
CA ALA A 163 -13.44 3.50 -0.72
C ALA A 163 -14.68 4.16 -0.08
N ILE A 164 -14.73 4.22 1.25
CA ILE A 164 -15.75 4.93 2.05
C ILE A 164 -15.85 6.40 1.60
N PHE A 165 -14.72 7.10 1.55
CA PHE A 165 -14.67 8.51 1.16
C PHE A 165 -15.15 8.72 -0.29
N ASN A 166 -14.70 7.89 -1.22
CA ASN A 166 -15.06 7.99 -2.63
C ASN A 166 -16.57 7.77 -2.84
N LEU A 167 -17.15 6.76 -2.19
CA LEU A 167 -18.59 6.48 -2.26
C LEU A 167 -19.42 7.61 -1.64
N GLY A 168 -19.02 8.11 -0.46
CA GLY A 168 -19.70 9.22 0.20
C GLY A 168 -19.68 10.50 -0.62
N ASN A 169 -18.53 10.83 -1.22
CA ASN A 169 -18.41 11.96 -2.13
C ASN A 169 -19.25 11.79 -3.39
N TYR A 170 -19.26 10.60 -3.99
CA TYR A 170 -20.07 10.32 -5.16
C TYR A 170 -21.56 10.56 -4.90
N VAL A 171 -22.07 10.09 -3.76
CA VAL A 171 -23.45 10.35 -3.32
C VAL A 171 -23.67 11.83 -3.11
N SER A 172 -22.79 12.52 -2.39
CA SER A 172 -22.92 13.96 -2.09
C SER A 172 -22.96 14.81 -3.37
N SER A 173 -22.03 14.57 -4.31
CA SER A 173 -21.92 15.32 -5.55
C SER A 173 -23.04 15.01 -6.56
N THR A 174 -23.61 13.80 -6.52
CA THR A 174 -24.61 13.34 -7.51
C THR A 174 -26.02 13.26 -6.91
N ARG A 175 -26.22 13.70 -5.65
CA ARG A 175 -27.49 13.50 -4.91
C ARG A 175 -28.71 14.03 -5.65
N ALA A 176 -28.58 15.16 -6.33
CA ALA A 176 -29.69 15.82 -7.01
C ALA A 176 -30.18 15.06 -8.25
N SER A 177 -29.33 14.25 -8.88
CA SER A 177 -29.61 13.49 -10.10
C SER A 177 -29.69 11.98 -9.88
N MET A 178 -29.53 11.52 -8.64
CA MET A 178 -29.54 10.10 -8.27
C MET A 178 -30.90 9.70 -7.66
N PRO A 179 -31.45 8.53 -8.02
CA PRO A 179 -32.63 8.00 -7.35
C PRO A 179 -32.39 7.83 -5.84
N PRO A 180 -33.38 8.17 -4.98
CA PRO A 180 -33.20 8.11 -3.53
C PRO A 180 -32.85 6.70 -3.03
N ASP A 181 -33.39 5.67 -3.68
CA ASP A 181 -33.11 4.26 -3.38
C ASP A 181 -31.65 3.88 -3.66
N THR A 182 -31.12 4.29 -4.82
CA THR A 182 -29.71 4.06 -5.18
C THR A 182 -28.77 4.73 -4.19
N ALA A 183 -29.06 5.98 -3.83
CA ALA A 183 -28.24 6.72 -2.89
C ALA A 183 -28.29 6.11 -1.47
N ALA A 184 -29.46 5.60 -1.06
CA ALA A 184 -29.60 4.89 0.22
C ALA A 184 -28.76 3.60 0.24
N ARG A 185 -28.80 2.80 -0.84
CA ARG A 185 -27.98 1.58 -0.96
C ARG A 185 -26.48 1.85 -0.92
N ILE A 186 -26.01 2.92 -1.59
CA ILE A 186 -24.59 3.28 -1.53
C ILE A 186 -24.19 3.69 -0.09
N MET A 187 -25.03 4.47 0.59
CA MET A 187 -24.76 4.85 1.98
C MET A 187 -24.79 3.65 2.92
N GLU A 188 -25.67 2.68 2.69
CA GLU A 188 -25.68 1.42 3.44
C GLU A 188 -24.38 0.65 3.25
N THR A 189 -23.83 0.57 2.03
CA THR A 189 -22.50 -0.01 1.78
C THR A 189 -21.41 0.76 2.53
N VAL A 190 -21.47 2.10 2.56
CA VAL A 190 -20.52 2.94 3.31
C VAL A 190 -20.56 2.62 4.82
N GLU A 191 -21.75 2.43 5.38
CA GLU A 191 -21.92 2.02 6.78
C GLU A 191 -21.33 0.62 7.03
N GLN A 192 -21.62 -0.34 6.16
CA GLN A 192 -21.08 -1.70 6.26
C GLN A 192 -19.55 -1.73 6.17
N LEU A 193 -18.95 -0.93 5.27
CA LEU A 193 -17.49 -0.80 5.18
C LEU A 193 -16.87 -0.21 6.46
N ASN A 194 -17.53 0.76 7.11
CA ASN A 194 -17.06 1.28 8.39
C ASN A 194 -17.05 0.20 9.47
N VAL A 195 -18.09 -0.66 9.52
CA VAL A 195 -18.15 -1.77 10.49
C VAL A 195 -16.99 -2.76 10.29
N LEU A 196 -16.52 -2.98 9.06
CA LEU A 196 -15.36 -3.85 8.81
C LEU A 196 -14.06 -3.33 9.45
N LEU A 197 -13.93 -2.00 9.60
CA LEU A 197 -12.76 -1.38 10.22
C LEU A 197 -12.69 -1.64 11.74
N ASP A 198 -13.82 -1.95 12.37
CA ASP A 198 -13.84 -2.33 13.79
C ASP A 198 -13.40 -3.79 14.02
N VAL A 199 -13.49 -4.63 12.98
CA VAL A 199 -13.19 -6.07 12.99
C VAL A 199 -13.95 -6.83 14.09
N GLU A 200 -15.25 -6.53 14.25
CA GLU A 200 -16.11 -7.26 15.20
C GLU A 200 -16.29 -8.73 14.83
N LYS A 201 -16.23 -9.04 13.52
CA LYS A 201 -16.25 -10.39 12.96
C LYS A 201 -15.13 -10.52 11.94
N PRO A 202 -14.50 -11.71 11.83
CA PRO A 202 -13.54 -11.96 10.77
C PRO A 202 -14.18 -11.81 9.39
N TRP A 203 -13.43 -11.25 8.45
CA TRP A 203 -13.84 -11.04 7.06
C TRP A 203 -12.65 -11.23 6.12
N THR A 204 -12.89 -11.29 4.82
CA THR A 204 -11.88 -11.70 3.85
C THR A 204 -11.48 -10.56 2.92
N TRP A 205 -10.17 -10.34 2.79
CA TRP A 205 -9.56 -9.43 1.83
C TRP A 205 -8.95 -10.25 0.70
N ILE A 206 -9.46 -10.09 -0.53
CA ILE A 206 -9.01 -10.86 -1.69
C ILE A 206 -8.46 -9.91 -2.75
N VAL A 207 -7.20 -10.04 -3.11
CA VAL A 207 -6.59 -9.31 -4.22
C VAL A 207 -6.48 -10.23 -5.43
N HIS A 208 -7.18 -9.87 -6.50
CA HIS A 208 -7.06 -10.52 -7.80
C HIS A 208 -6.18 -9.67 -8.69
N ASP A 209 -5.01 -10.19 -9.07
CA ASP A 209 -4.06 -9.46 -9.90
C ASP A 209 -3.66 -10.27 -11.15
N PRO A 210 -4.16 -9.90 -12.34
CA PRO A 210 -3.75 -10.52 -13.60
C PRO A 210 -2.24 -10.41 -13.88
N ALA A 211 -1.57 -9.39 -13.35
CA ALA A 211 -0.16 -9.15 -13.60
C ALA A 211 0.77 -9.87 -12.60
N GLY A 212 0.25 -10.29 -11.44
CA GLY A 212 1.05 -10.90 -10.37
C GLY A 212 2.00 -9.95 -9.66
N ILE A 213 1.67 -8.65 -9.65
CA ILE A 213 2.52 -7.57 -9.14
C ILE A 213 2.13 -7.17 -7.72
N SER A 214 0.85 -7.33 -7.38
CA SER A 214 0.26 -7.00 -6.09
C SER A 214 0.88 -7.83 -4.99
N VAL A 215 1.06 -7.25 -3.81
CA VAL A 215 1.69 -7.94 -2.68
C VAL A 215 1.08 -7.44 -1.38
N LEU A 216 0.81 -8.38 -0.47
CA LEU A 216 0.48 -8.11 0.93
C LEU A 216 1.71 -8.31 1.83
N LYS A 217 1.95 -7.35 2.73
CA LYS A 217 3.05 -7.35 3.69
C LYS A 217 2.54 -6.99 5.10
N PRO A 218 2.91 -7.75 6.14
CA PRO A 218 3.57 -9.07 6.09
C PRO A 218 2.72 -10.13 5.38
N ALA A 219 3.41 -11.11 4.77
CA ALA A 219 2.79 -12.20 4.01
C ALA A 219 2.29 -13.37 4.90
N ASP A 220 2.47 -13.27 6.22
CA ASP A 220 2.03 -14.30 7.16
C ASP A 220 0.51 -14.50 7.10
N GLY A 221 0.05 -15.74 6.92
CA GLY A 221 -1.36 -16.04 6.77
C GLY A 221 -2.00 -15.60 5.44
N VAL A 222 -1.23 -15.05 4.49
CA VAL A 222 -1.71 -14.76 3.13
C VAL A 222 -1.66 -16.04 2.31
N LEU A 223 -2.81 -16.47 1.79
CA LEU A 223 -2.91 -17.58 0.85
C LEU A 223 -2.70 -17.04 -0.57
N LEU A 224 -1.74 -17.62 -1.29
CA LEU A 224 -1.42 -17.25 -2.67
C LEU A 224 -1.79 -18.41 -3.61
N ASP A 225 -2.71 -18.16 -4.52
CA ASP A 225 -3.06 -19.05 -5.62
C ASP A 225 -2.54 -18.46 -6.95
N GLU A 226 -1.83 -19.25 -7.76
CA GLU A 226 -1.55 -18.94 -9.17
C GLU A 226 -2.77 -19.33 -10.02
N LEU A 227 -3.28 -18.41 -10.85
CA LEU A 227 -4.49 -18.56 -11.67
C LEU A 227 -4.16 -18.90 -13.13
#